data_AF-W6RWT6-F1
#
_entry.id   AF-W6RWT6-F1
#
_cell.length_a   1.000
_cell.length_b   1.000
_cell.length_c   1.000
_cell.angle_alpha   90.00
_cell.angle_beta   90.00
_cell.angle_gamma   90.00
#
_symmetry.space_group_name_H-M   'P 1'
#
loop_
_entity.id
_entity.type
_entity.pdbx_description
1 polymer ?
#
loop_
_entity_poly.entity_id
_entity_poly.type
_entity_poly.pdbx_seq_one_letter_code
_entity_poly.pdbx_strand_id
1 'polypeptide(L)'
;MPGFYVYWTATILLVLLYLSSAVTYLVKTEWVRRRIVGFGYPAYLVPVLVTVKVAAVVAILVRFNVAISDLAYAGMFFHLLLSGLAHAGVRKFGGAVPAVIGLALLATSFSTQNIGRQVSSPYAFHKSL
;
A
#
# COMPACT_ATOMS: atom_id res chain seq x y z
N MET A 1 16.75 -12.51 14.30
CA MET A 1 17.11 -11.10 14.59
C MET A 1 17.11 -10.18 13.35
N PRO A 2 17.70 -10.51 12.18
CA PRO A 2 17.66 -9.63 11.01
C PRO A 2 16.26 -9.46 10.40
N GLY A 3 15.43 -10.52 10.41
CA GLY A 3 14.08 -10.48 9.81
C GLY A 3 13.13 -9.46 10.45
N PHE A 4 13.31 -9.13 11.74
CA PHE A 4 12.52 -8.10 12.41
C PHE A 4 12.77 -6.71 11.80
N TYR A 5 14.04 -6.38 11.55
CA TYR A 5 14.42 -5.12 10.92
C TYR A 5 13.99 -5.06 9.46
N VAL A 6 14.09 -6.17 8.71
CA VAL A 6 13.57 -6.27 7.34
C VAL A 6 12.08 -5.96 7.31
N TYR A 7 11.30 -6.61 8.19
CA TYR A 7 9.86 -6.39 8.29
C TYR A 7 9.53 -4.93 8.56
N TRP A 8 10.10 -4.33 9.60
CA TRP A 8 9.77 -2.95 9.97
C TRP A 8 10.28 -1.93 8.96
N THR A 9 11.45 -2.16 8.35
CA THR A 9 11.96 -1.29 7.28
C THR A 9 11.01 -1.29 6.08
N ALA A 10 10.62 -2.47 5.60
CA ALA A 10 9.66 -2.58 4.50
C ALA A 10 8.30 -1.96 4.85
N THR A 11 7.81 -2.20 6.06
CA THR A 11 6.53 -1.68 6.55
C THR A 11 6.53 -0.16 6.67
N ILE A 12 7.57 0.43 7.28
CA ILE A 12 7.69 1.88 7.43
C ILE A 12 7.81 2.57 6.07
N LEU A 13 8.63 2.03 5.15
CA LEU A 13 8.75 2.59 3.81
C LEU A 13 7.43 2.49 3.03
N LEU A 14 6.70 1.39 3.14
CA LEU A 14 5.37 1.24 2.54
C LEU A 14 4.38 2.25 3.11
N VAL A 15 4.37 2.43 4.44
CA VAL A 15 3.54 3.42 5.14
C VAL A 15 3.88 4.83 4.69
N LEU A 16 5.16 5.19 4.61
CA LEU A 16 5.60 6.50 4.15
C LEU A 16 5.17 6.76 2.71
N LEU A 17 5.22 5.76 1.84
CA LEU A 17 4.71 5.85 0.47
C LEU A 17 3.20 6.13 0.45
N TYR A 18 2.42 5.40 1.24
CA TYR A 18 0.96 5.59 1.33
C TYR A 18 0.58 6.94 1.93
N LEU A 19 1.24 7.36 3.01
CA LEU A 19 1.00 8.66 3.65
C LEU A 19 1.41 9.81 2.73
N SER A 20 2.56 9.74 2.07
CA SER A 20 2.99 10.75 1.10
C SER A 20 1.98 10.86 -0.06
N SER A 21 1.45 9.73 -0.53
CA SER A 21 0.37 9.69 -1.51
C SER A 21 -0.92 10.32 -0.97
N ALA A 22 -1.37 9.98 0.23
CA ALA A 22 -2.58 10.54 0.83
C ALA A 22 -2.46 12.06 1.07
N VAL A 23 -1.32 12.53 1.59
CA VAL A 23 -1.02 13.96 1.75
C VAL A 23 -1.05 14.67 0.40
N THR A 24 -0.48 14.08 -0.65
CA THR A 24 -0.55 14.64 -2.01
C THR A 24 -1.99 14.75 -2.50
N TYR A 25 -2.84 13.76 -2.20
CA TYR A 25 -4.26 13.78 -2.58
C TYR A 25 -5.02 14.90 -1.85
N LEU A 26 -4.66 15.21 -0.61
CA LEU A 26 -5.30 16.29 0.16
C LEU A 26 -4.77 17.66 -0.26
N VAL A 27 -3.45 17.85 -0.26
CA VAL A 27 -2.81 19.15 -0.51
C VAL A 27 -2.90 19.55 -1.99
N LYS A 28 -2.82 18.58 -2.91
CA LYS A 28 -2.88 18.79 -4.37
C LYS A 28 -4.13 18.17 -4.98
N THR A 29 -5.27 18.29 -4.29
CA THR A 29 -6.55 17.66 -4.67
C THR A 29 -6.89 17.84 -6.15
N GLU A 30 -6.84 19.07 -6.66
CA GLU A 30 -7.26 19.37 -8.03
C GLU A 30 -6.29 18.80 -9.09
N TRP A 31 -4.99 18.76 -8.79
CA TRP A 31 -4.01 18.09 -9.65
C TRP A 31 -4.25 16.57 -9.69
N VAL A 32 -4.55 15.96 -8.54
CA VAL A 32 -4.87 14.52 -8.45
C VAL A 32 -6.19 14.21 -9.17
N ARG A 33 -7.24 15.03 -9.02
CA ARG A 33 -8.50 14.87 -9.76
C ARG A 33 -8.26 14.82 -11.26
N ARG A 34 -7.47 15.76 -11.81
CA ARG A 34 -7.10 15.75 -13.23
C ARG A 34 -6.31 14.51 -13.63
N ARG A 35 -5.42 14.00 -12.79
CA ARG A 35 -4.70 12.73 -13.03
C ARG A 35 -5.66 11.54 -13.09
N ILE A 36 -6.58 11.42 -12.13
CA ILE A 36 -7.58 10.34 -12.06
C ILE A 36 -8.50 10.38 -13.28
N VAL A 37 -9.02 11.55 -13.64
CA VAL A 37 -9.82 11.74 -14.86
C VAL A 37 -8.99 11.44 -16.12
N GLY A 38 -7.72 11.82 -16.14
CA GLY A 38 -6.80 11.52 -17.23
C GLY A 38 -6.49 10.03 -17.41
N PHE A 39 -6.78 9.18 -16.41
CA PHE A 39 -6.77 7.72 -16.54
C PHE A 39 -8.11 7.14 -16.99
N GLY A 40 -9.14 7.97 -17.19
CA GLY A 40 -10.51 7.54 -17.52
C GLY A 40 -11.37 7.21 -16.30
N TYR A 41 -10.91 7.54 -15.09
CA TYR A 41 -11.63 7.25 -13.85
C TYR A 41 -12.39 8.47 -13.31
N PRO A 42 -13.51 8.27 -12.59
CA PRO A 42 -14.31 9.37 -12.08
C PRO A 42 -13.64 10.07 -10.88
N ALA A 43 -13.80 11.39 -10.79
CA ALA A 43 -13.13 12.22 -9.77
C ALA A 43 -13.56 11.93 -8.32
N TYR A 44 -14.74 11.32 -8.10
CA TYR A 44 -15.19 10.94 -6.75
C TYR A 44 -14.29 9.87 -6.11
N LEU A 45 -13.44 9.19 -6.89
CA LEU A 45 -12.49 8.22 -6.33
C LEU A 45 -11.41 8.88 -5.48
N VAL A 46 -11.12 10.17 -5.65
CA VAL A 46 -10.08 10.85 -4.86
C VAL A 46 -10.35 10.76 -3.35
N PRO A 47 -11.49 11.20 -2.81
CA PRO A 47 -11.77 11.09 -1.38
C PRO A 47 -11.89 9.63 -0.89
N VAL A 48 -12.40 8.72 -1.73
CA VAL A 48 -12.44 7.28 -1.42
C VAL A 48 -11.04 6.72 -1.25
N LEU A 49 -10.14 7.01 -2.20
CA LEU A 49 -8.74 6.58 -2.20
C LEU A 49 -7.97 7.13 -1.00
N VAL A 50 -8.18 8.40 -0.60
CA VAL A 50 -7.58 8.95 0.62
C VAL A 50 -8.03 8.15 1.84
N THR A 51 -9.33 7.93 1.98
CA THR A 51 -9.92 7.24 3.14
C THR A 51 -9.36 5.83 3.28
N VAL A 52 -9.36 5.04 2.19
CA VAL A 52 -8.85 3.66 2.23
C VAL A 52 -7.33 3.62 2.43
N LYS A 53 -6.55 4.58 1.91
CA LYS A 53 -5.10 4.66 2.15
C LYS A 53 -4.79 4.86 3.62
N VAL A 54 -5.48 5.80 4.27
CA VAL A 54 -5.29 6.07 5.70
C VAL A 54 -5.73 4.88 6.54
N ALA A 55 -6.92 4.31 6.24
CA ALA A 55 -7.41 3.12 6.93
C ALA A 55 -6.43 1.94 6.81
N ALA A 56 -5.87 1.72 5.62
CA ALA A 56 -4.90 0.66 5.39
C ALA A 56 -3.60 0.88 6.18
N VAL A 57 -3.07 2.12 6.23
CA VAL A 57 -1.91 2.47 7.06
C VAL A 57 -2.18 2.18 8.54
N VAL A 58 -3.34 2.60 9.06
CA VAL A 58 -3.72 2.34 10.46
C VAL A 58 -3.80 0.83 10.71
N ALA A 59 -4.43 0.07 9.82
CA ALA A 59 -4.57 -1.37 9.97
C ALA A 59 -3.23 -2.11 10.06
N ILE A 60 -2.25 -1.77 9.21
CA ILE A 60 -0.94 -2.45 9.18
C ILE A 60 0.03 -1.98 10.28
N LEU A 61 -0.18 -0.80 10.87
CA LEU A 61 0.64 -0.31 11.99
C LEU A 61 0.10 -0.80 13.33
N VAL A 62 -1.20 -0.60 13.58
CA VAL A 62 -1.86 -0.95 14.84
C VAL A 62 -1.95 -2.46 15.01
N ARG A 63 -2.24 -3.19 13.92
CA ARG A 63 -2.23 -4.66 13.86
C ARG A 63 -3.14 -5.34 14.87
N PHE A 64 -4.19 -4.66 15.33
CA PHE A 64 -5.09 -5.14 16.39
C PHE A 64 -5.75 -6.48 16.08
N ASN A 65 -6.02 -6.77 14.80
CA ASN A 65 -6.59 -8.03 14.34
C ASN A 65 -5.84 -8.51 13.08
N VAL A 66 -5.48 -9.79 13.07
CA VAL A 66 -4.79 -10.46 11.95
C VAL A 66 -5.61 -10.36 10.66
N ALA A 67 -6.89 -10.69 10.70
CA ALA A 67 -7.77 -10.68 9.52
C ALA A 67 -7.88 -9.29 8.89
N ILE A 68 -7.92 -8.23 9.71
CA ILE A 68 -8.00 -6.84 9.23
C ILE A 68 -6.66 -6.37 8.68
N SER A 69 -5.55 -6.82 9.26
CA SER A 69 -4.21 -6.55 8.71
C SER A 69 -4.05 -7.22 7.34
N ASP A 70 -4.46 -8.48 7.21
CA ASP A 70 -4.39 -9.24 5.96
C ASP A 70 -5.33 -8.67 4.89
N LEU A 71 -6.54 -8.24 5.28
CA LEU A 71 -7.44 -7.51 4.39
C LEU A 71 -6.81 -6.20 3.90
N ALA A 72 -6.13 -5.46 4.78
CA ALA A 72 -5.41 -4.25 4.40
C ALA A 72 -4.27 -4.55 3.42
N TYR A 73 -3.47 -5.58 3.66
CA TYR A 73 -2.42 -6.01 2.73
C TYR A 73 -3.00 -6.40 1.35
N ALA A 74 -4.09 -7.16 1.31
CA ALA A 74 -4.76 -7.52 0.07
C ALA A 74 -5.29 -6.28 -0.68
N GLY A 75 -5.96 -5.36 0.04
CA GLY A 75 -6.45 -4.11 -0.54
C GLY A 75 -5.31 -3.23 -1.08
N MET A 76 -4.21 -3.11 -0.34
CA MET A 76 -3.02 -2.39 -0.78
C MET A 76 -2.38 -3.03 -2.02
N PHE A 77 -2.34 -4.36 -2.10
CA PHE A 77 -1.84 -5.09 -3.26
C PHE A 77 -2.64 -4.75 -4.51
N PHE A 78 -3.97 -4.90 -4.47
CA PHE A 78 -4.83 -4.60 -5.62
C PHE A 78 -4.76 -3.12 -6.00
N HIS A 79 -4.73 -2.21 -5.03
CA HIS A 79 -4.58 -0.79 -5.30
C HIS A 79 -3.26 -0.48 -6.04
N LEU A 80 -2.12 -1.03 -5.59
CA LEU A 80 -0.83 -0.80 -6.25
C LEU A 80 -0.76 -1.46 -7.63
N LEU A 81 -1.27 -2.68 -7.77
CA LEU A 81 -1.34 -3.38 -9.06
C LEU A 81 -2.16 -2.57 -10.07
N LEU A 82 -3.38 -2.18 -9.69
CA LEU A 82 -4.25 -1.38 -10.55
C LEU A 82 -3.67 0.01 -10.83
N SER A 83 -2.95 0.61 -9.88
CA SER A 83 -2.22 1.87 -10.10
C SER A 83 -1.14 1.71 -11.16
N GLY A 84 -0.37 0.62 -11.13
CA GLY A 84 0.63 0.32 -12.15
C GLY A 84 0.00 0.11 -13.52
N LEU A 85 -1.09 -0.66 -13.59
CA LEU A 85 -1.83 -0.91 -14.82
C LEU A 85 -2.48 0.36 -15.40
N ALA A 86 -2.99 1.27 -14.57
CA ALA A 86 -3.52 2.55 -15.03
C ALA A 86 -2.45 3.39 -15.75
N HIS A 87 -1.22 3.39 -15.22
CA HIS A 87 -0.08 4.05 -15.86
C HIS A 87 0.34 3.38 -17.17
N ALA A 88 0.31 2.06 -17.24
CA ALA A 88 0.57 1.31 -18.47
C ALA A 88 -0.51 1.57 -19.54
N GLY A 89 -1.79 1.61 -19.15
CA GLY A 89 -2.92 1.85 -20.04
C GLY A 89 -2.86 3.20 -20.76
N VAL A 90 -2.32 4.24 -20.12
CA VAL A 90 -2.07 5.55 -20.75
C VAL A 90 -0.65 5.71 -21.30
N ARG A 91 0.13 4.62 -21.40
CA ARG A 91 1.51 4.57 -21.92
C ARG A 91 2.49 5.49 -21.18
N LYS A 92 2.28 5.73 -19.88
CA LYS A 92 3.12 6.57 -19.01
C LYS A 92 3.82 5.74 -17.92
N PHE A 93 4.72 4.86 -18.35
CA PHE A 93 5.39 3.90 -17.48
C PHE A 93 6.21 4.53 -16.34
N GLY A 94 6.79 5.71 -16.55
CA GLY A 94 7.53 6.42 -15.48
C GLY A 94 6.67 6.73 -14.25
N GLY A 95 5.35 6.91 -14.43
CA GLY A 95 4.44 7.11 -13.30
C GLY A 95 4.09 5.83 -12.53
N ALA A 96 4.39 4.64 -13.08
CA ALA A 96 4.17 3.36 -12.40
C ALA A 96 5.28 3.02 -11.38
N VAL A 97 6.41 3.74 -11.38
CA VAL A 97 7.56 3.45 -10.51
C VAL A 97 7.18 3.37 -9.02
N PRO A 98 6.41 4.32 -8.44
CA PRO A 98 6.00 4.19 -7.05
C PRO A 98 5.12 2.96 -6.78
N ALA A 99 4.31 2.54 -7.76
CA ALA A 99 3.48 1.34 -7.61
C ALA A 99 4.33 0.06 -7.57
N VAL A 100 5.35 -0.04 -8.42
CA VAL A 100 6.29 -1.17 -8.45
C VAL A 100 7.11 -1.24 -7.15
N ILE A 101 7.67 -0.12 -6.70
CA ILE A 101 8.38 -0.04 -5.42
C ILE A 101 7.44 -0.43 -4.27
N GLY A 102 6.22 0.10 -4.27
CA GLY A 102 5.21 -0.23 -3.27
C GLY A 102 4.87 -1.72 -3.25
N LEU A 103 4.76 -2.39 -4.41
CA LEU A 103 4.51 -3.84 -4.48
C LEU A 103 5.67 -4.65 -3.90
N ALA A 104 6.92 -4.28 -4.18
CA ALA A 104 8.08 -4.95 -3.61
C ALA A 104 8.15 -4.80 -2.08
N LEU A 105 7.90 -3.58 -1.59
CA LEU A 105 7.82 -3.30 -0.15
C LEU A 105 6.67 -4.06 0.51
N LEU A 106 5.51 -4.11 -0.14
CA LEU A 106 4.35 -4.85 0.33
C LEU A 106 4.60 -6.34 0.40
N ALA A 107 5.17 -6.93 -0.65
CA ALA A 107 5.51 -8.35 -0.67
C ALA A 107 6.50 -8.69 0.46
N THR A 108 7.52 -7.84 0.65
CA THR A 108 8.52 -8.01 1.72
C THR A 108 7.87 -7.87 3.11
N SER A 109 7.05 -6.83 3.32
CA SER A 109 6.35 -6.58 4.58
C SER A 109 5.37 -7.72 4.91
N PHE A 110 4.55 -8.15 3.96
CA PHE A 110 3.57 -9.23 4.15
C PHE A 110 4.25 -10.58 4.39
N SER A 111 5.25 -10.94 3.59
CA SER A 111 5.95 -12.22 3.74
C SER A 111 6.68 -12.36 5.09
N THR A 112 7.13 -11.23 5.67
CA THR A 112 7.84 -11.21 6.95
C THR A 112 6.95 -10.79 8.14
N GLN A 113 5.66 -10.53 7.93
CA GLN A 113 4.81 -9.92 8.97
C GLN A 113 4.71 -10.74 10.24
N ASN A 114 4.78 -12.07 10.13
CA ASN A 114 4.68 -12.98 11.26
C ASN A 114 5.83 -12.79 12.26
N ILE A 115 7.00 -12.30 11.82
CA ILE A 115 8.13 -11.99 12.71
C ILE A 115 7.77 -10.87 13.70
N GLY A 116 6.98 -9.89 13.27
CA GLY A 116 6.59 -8.75 14.07
C GLY A 116 5.30 -8.95 14.90
N ARG A 117 4.71 -10.16 14.93
CA ARG A 117 3.41 -10.44 15.54
C ARG A 117 3.49 -11.53 16.63
N GLN A 118 2.65 -11.37 17.65
CA GLN A 118 2.39 -12.40 18.66
C GLN A 118 1.55 -13.54 18.05
N VAL A 119 0.40 -13.19 17.46
CA VAL A 119 -0.47 -14.10 16.71
C VAL A 119 -0.13 -14.04 15.22
N SER A 120 0.27 -15.18 14.67
CA SER A 120 0.64 -15.32 13.26
C SER A 120 -0.58 -15.27 12.34
N SER A 121 -0.42 -14.63 11.18
CA SER A 121 -1.30 -14.82 10.03
C SER A 121 -1.09 -16.21 9.44
N PRO A 122 -2.16 -16.94 9.09
CA PRO A 122 -2.07 -18.22 8.38
C PRO A 122 -1.65 -18.04 6.91
N TYR A 123 -1.69 -16.81 6.38
CA TYR A 123 -1.44 -16.53 4.96
C TYR A 123 -0.01 -16.03 4.68
N ALA A 124 0.67 -15.51 5.71
CA ALA A 124 2.09 -15.15 5.62
C ALA A 124 2.99 -16.33 5.95
N PHE A 125 4.25 -16.28 5.51
CA PHE A 125 5.21 -17.35 5.78
C PHE A 125 5.41 -17.55 7.29
N HIS A 126 5.72 -18.79 7.65
CA HIS A 126 5.98 -19.15 9.04
C HIS A 126 7.22 -18.41 9.58
N LYS A 127 7.34 -18.33 10.92
CA LYS A 127 8.51 -17.76 11.60
C LYS A 127 9.71 -18.69 11.44
N SER A 128 10.29 -18.78 10.25
CA SER A 128 11.47 -19.60 9.97
C SER A 128 12.55 -18.76 9.30
N LEU A 129 13.13 -17.81 10.06
CA LEU A 129 14.38 -17.09 9.79
C LEU A 129 15.07 -16.68 11.09
#